data_AF-A0A0G0S197-F1
#
_entry.id   AF-A0A0G0S197-F1
#
_cell.length_a   1.000
_cell.length_b   1.000
_cell.length_c   1.000
_cell.angle_alpha   90.00
_cell.angle_beta   90.00
_cell.angle_gamma   90.00
#
_symmetry.space_group_name_H-M   'P 1'
#
loop_
_entity.id
_entity.type
_entity.pdbx_description
1 polymer ?
#
loop_
_entity_poly.entity_id
_entity_poly.type
_entity_poly.pdbx_seq_one_letter_code
_entity_poly.pdbx_strand_id
1 'polypeptide(L)'
;RLKPEDIDEAITLVNEECTIISITTPVKGVATHPEDDLVMSAAISAKVDYLVTGDQPLFNKVGNFYQGVTLATPNDFLKIL
;
A
#
# COMPACT_ATOMS: atom_id res chain seq x y z
N ARG A 1 -13.43 14.82 10.32
CA ARG A 1 -12.33 14.32 11.19
C ARG A 1 -12.86 13.10 11.90
N LEU A 2 -12.14 11.98 11.88
CA LEU A 2 -12.56 10.75 12.57
C LEU A 2 -12.63 10.98 14.08
N LYS A 3 -13.56 10.31 14.75
CA LYS A 3 -13.60 10.31 16.21
C LYS A 3 -12.51 9.37 16.75
N PRO A 4 -12.06 9.54 18.01
CA PRO A 4 -11.09 8.63 18.62
C PRO A 4 -11.54 7.17 18.59
N GLU A 5 -12.83 6.92 18.85
CA GLU A 5 -13.43 5.57 18.80
C GLU A 5 -13.26 4.89 17.43
N ASP A 6 -13.51 5.64 16.34
CA ASP A 6 -13.37 5.12 14.97
C ASP A 6 -11.91 4.79 14.64
N ILE A 7 -10.96 5.53 15.22
CA ILE A 7 -9.52 5.32 14.99
C ILE A 7 -9.06 4.03 15.69
N ASP A 8 -9.45 3.84 16.94
CA ASP A 8 -9.06 2.68 17.74
C ASP A 8 -9.65 1.39 17.16
N GLU A 9 -10.91 1.43 16.71
CA GLU A 9 -11.56 0.30 16.03
C GLU A 9 -10.84 -0.07 14.73
N ALA A 10 -10.50 0.92 13.90
CA ALA A 10 -9.80 0.69 12.64
C ALA A 10 -8.39 0.10 12.86
N ILE A 11 -7.63 0.60 13.85
CA ILE A 11 -6.31 0.07 14.19
C ILE A 11 -6.41 -1.37 14.69
N THR A 12 -7.41 -1.66 15.55
CA THR A 12 -7.63 -3.02 16.07
C THR A 12 -7.92 -3.99 14.92
N LEU A 13 -8.84 -3.63 14.02
CA LEU A 13 -9.18 -4.44 12.86
C LEU A 13 -7.96 -4.70 11.96
N VAL A 14 -7.15 -3.68 11.68
CA VAL A 14 -5.92 -3.85 10.88
C VAL A 14 -4.97 -4.83 11.55
N ASN A 15 -4.75 -4.71 12.85
CA ASN A 15 -3.85 -5.62 13.58
C ASN A 15 -4.35 -7.07 13.60
N GLU A 16 -5.67 -7.29 13.65
CA GLU A 16 -6.27 -8.62 13.69
C GLU A 16 -6.30 -9.31 12.32
N GLU A 17 -6.54 -8.54 11.25
CA GLU A 17 -6.74 -9.08 9.89
C GLU A 17 -5.48 -9.00 9.02
N CYS A 18 -4.43 -8.29 9.45
CA CYS A 18 -3.20 -8.19 8.67
C CYS A 18 -2.37 -9.49 8.70
N THR A 19 -1.66 -9.74 7.60
CA THR A 19 -0.62 -10.76 7.55
C THR A 19 0.76 -10.09 7.66
N ILE A 20 1.51 -10.42 8.72
CA ILE A 20 2.89 -9.95 8.88
C ILE A 20 3.81 -10.80 8.01
N ILE A 21 4.58 -10.14 7.17
CA ILE A 21 5.55 -10.77 6.26
C ILE A 21 6.95 -10.21 6.47
N SER A 22 7.96 -11.04 6.20
CA SER A 22 9.34 -10.56 6.10
C SER A 22 9.58 -9.94 4.73
N ILE A 23 10.29 -8.81 4.68
CA ILE A 23 10.71 -8.20 3.41
C ILE A 23 11.79 -9.08 2.78
N THR A 24 11.49 -9.60 1.59
CA THR A 24 12.40 -10.43 0.79
C THR A 24 12.90 -9.71 -0.45
N THR A 25 12.17 -8.69 -0.90
CA THR A 25 12.48 -7.92 -2.10
C THR A 25 12.69 -6.46 -1.72
N PRO A 26 13.95 -5.98 -1.62
CA PRO A 26 14.22 -4.58 -1.31
C PRO A 26 13.92 -3.70 -2.52
N VAL A 27 13.18 -2.62 -2.30
CA VAL A 27 12.94 -1.56 -3.27
C VAL A 27 13.71 -0.32 -2.83
N LYS A 28 14.27 0.42 -3.80
CA LYS A 28 14.94 1.70 -3.56
C LYS A 28 14.80 2.64 -4.74
N GLY A 29 14.55 3.91 -4.45
CA GLY A 29 14.44 4.98 -5.43
C GLY A 29 13.17 4.91 -6.27
N VAL A 30 12.14 4.20 -5.83
CA VAL A 30 10.87 4.02 -6.55
C VAL A 30 9.84 5.02 -6.09
N ALA A 31 9.65 5.17 -4.79
CA ALA A 31 8.73 6.14 -4.25
C ALA A 31 9.26 7.58 -4.40
N THR A 32 8.37 8.54 -4.17
CA THR A 32 8.71 9.97 -4.19
C THR A 32 9.53 10.35 -2.98
N HIS A 33 9.20 9.78 -1.81
CA HIS A 33 10.02 9.87 -0.61
C HIS A 33 10.75 8.53 -0.37
N PRO A 34 12.05 8.52 -0.06
CA PRO A 34 12.81 7.29 0.14
C PRO A 34 12.23 6.35 1.21
N GLU A 35 11.57 6.88 2.24
CA GLU A 35 10.91 6.11 3.29
C GLU A 35 9.75 5.25 2.78
N ASP A 36 9.06 5.71 1.73
CA ASP A 36 7.91 5.03 1.14
C ASP A 36 8.32 3.84 0.25
N ASP A 37 9.63 3.71 -0.08
CA ASP A 37 10.15 2.50 -0.73
C ASP A 37 9.92 1.25 0.13
N LEU A 38 9.80 1.40 1.45
CA LEU A 38 9.49 0.30 2.36
C LEU A 38 8.09 -0.27 2.09
N VAL A 39 7.12 0.59 1.77
CA VAL A 39 5.74 0.19 1.43
C VAL A 39 5.74 -0.64 0.15
N MET A 40 6.49 -0.20 -0.87
CA MET A 40 6.67 -0.96 -2.10
C MET A 40 7.37 -2.30 -1.85
N SER A 41 8.41 -2.30 -1.01
CA SER A 41 9.13 -3.51 -0.62
C SER A 41 8.20 -4.52 0.05
N ALA A 42 7.33 -4.06 0.95
CA ALA A 42 6.33 -4.88 1.61
C ALA A 42 5.31 -5.46 0.61
N ALA A 43 4.73 -4.62 -0.26
CA ALA A 43 3.75 -5.05 -1.25
C ALA A 43 4.30 -6.15 -2.18
N ILE A 44 5.51 -5.96 -2.71
CA ILE A 44 6.14 -6.90 -3.64
C ILE A 44 6.57 -8.18 -2.92
N SER A 45 7.12 -8.06 -1.71
CA SER A 45 7.49 -9.24 -0.90
C SER A 45 6.27 -10.08 -0.52
N ALA A 46 5.14 -9.43 -0.22
CA ALA A 46 3.87 -10.07 0.11
C ALA A 46 3.13 -10.62 -1.12
N LYS A 47 3.53 -10.22 -2.34
CA LYS A 47 2.87 -10.57 -3.61
C LYS A 47 1.38 -10.20 -3.60
N VAL A 48 1.05 -9.02 -3.07
CA VAL A 48 -0.33 -8.53 -3.08
C VAL A 48 -0.77 -8.22 -4.50
N ASP A 49 -2.05 -8.44 -4.78
CA ASP A 49 -2.63 -8.08 -6.08
C ASP A 49 -2.69 -6.55 -6.25
N TYR A 50 -2.94 -5.83 -5.14
CA TYR A 50 -3.14 -4.38 -5.12
C TYR A 50 -2.34 -3.68 -4.01
N LEU A 51 -1.71 -2.56 -4.37
CA LEU A 51 -1.30 -1.52 -3.44
C LEU A 51 -2.24 -0.32 -3.60
N VAL A 52 -3.08 -0.07 -2.59
CA VAL A 52 -4.03 1.03 -2.60
C VAL A 52 -3.39 2.27 -1.98
N THR A 53 -3.26 3.34 -2.76
CA THR A 53 -2.62 4.58 -2.30
C THR A 53 -3.18 5.83 -3.00
N GLY A 54 -3.18 6.95 -2.30
CA GLY A 54 -3.51 8.27 -2.87
C GLY A 54 -2.31 9.02 -3.43
N ASP A 55 -1.11 8.43 -3.42
CA ASP A 55 0.14 9.07 -3.86
C ASP A 55 0.23 9.17 -5.38
N GLN A 56 -0.26 10.28 -5.93
CA GLN A 56 -0.21 10.56 -7.37
C GLN A 56 1.23 10.67 -7.93
N PRO A 57 2.20 11.30 -7.25
CA PRO A 57 3.61 11.24 -7.64
C PRO A 57 4.15 9.83 -7.85
N LEU A 58 3.85 8.87 -6.95
CA LEU A 58 4.23 7.47 -7.14
C LEU A 58 3.60 6.87 -8.40
N PHE A 59 2.29 7.07 -8.60
CA PHE A 59 1.60 6.65 -9.83
C PHE A 59 2.26 7.20 -11.10
N ASN A 60 2.61 8.49 -11.10
CA ASN A 60 3.23 9.11 -12.26
C ASN A 60 4.61 8.53 -12.56
N LYS A 61 5.27 7.95 -11.56
CA LYS A 61 6.62 7.39 -11.68
C LYS A 61 6.64 5.93 -12.11
N VAL A 62 5.74 5.09 -11.58
CA VAL A 62 5.72 3.65 -11.90
C VAL A 62 4.53 3.19 -12.74
N GLY A 63 3.54 4.04 -12.97
CA GLY A 63 2.28 3.67 -13.59
C GLY A 63 1.34 2.92 -12.64
N ASN A 64 0.40 2.17 -13.21
CA ASN A 64 -0.60 1.39 -12.46
C ASN A 64 -0.17 -0.06 -12.19
N PHE A 65 1.01 -0.48 -12.63
CA PHE A 65 1.52 -1.84 -12.45
C PHE A 65 3.03 -1.82 -12.26
N TYR A 66 3.50 -2.38 -11.14
CA TYR A 66 4.92 -2.43 -10.82
C TYR A 66 5.28 -3.75 -10.15
N GLN A 67 6.21 -4.49 -10.76
CA GLN A 67 6.75 -5.76 -10.25
C GLN A 67 5.68 -6.76 -9.75
N GLY A 68 4.58 -6.92 -10.50
CA GLY A 68 3.52 -7.87 -10.15
C GLY A 68 2.42 -7.29 -9.25
N VAL A 69 2.56 -6.05 -8.78
CA VAL A 69 1.57 -5.38 -7.94
C VAL A 69 0.83 -4.33 -8.77
N THR A 70 -0.50 -4.33 -8.70
CA THR A 70 -1.33 -3.28 -9.30
C THR A 70 -1.44 -2.11 -8.33
N LEU A 71 -1.08 -0.90 -8.76
CA LEU A 71 -1.35 0.29 -7.96
C LEU A 71 -2.75 0.79 -8.28
N ALA A 72 -3.56 1.02 -7.25
CA ALA A 72 -4.93 1.53 -7.38
C ALA A 72 -5.16 2.73 -6.46
N THR A 73 -5.92 3.73 -6.92
CA THR A 73 -6.40 4.78 -6.02
C THR A 73 -7.50 4.21 -5.12
N PRO A 74 -7.76 4.78 -3.93
CA PRO A 74 -8.88 4.33 -3.10
C PRO A 74 -10.22 4.30 -3.86
N ASN A 75 -10.48 5.32 -4.69
CA ASN A 75 -11.71 5.39 -5.48
C ASN A 75 -11.77 4.32 -6.58
N ASP A 76 -10.65 3.92 -7.15
CA ASP A 76 -10.63 2.85 -8.16
C ASP A 76 -10.74 1.47 -7.51
N PHE A 77 -10.13 1.29 -6.34
CA PHE A 77 -10.26 0.05 -5.57
C PHE A 77 -11.71 -0.19 -5.13
N LEU A 78 -12.43 0.86 -4.74
CA LEU A 78 -13.86 0.76 -4.42
C LEU A 78 -14.76 0.32 -5.59
N LYS A 79 -14.30 0.43 -6.85
CA LYS A 79 -15.06 -0.02 -8.03
C LYS A 79 -14.88 -1.51 -8.32
N ILE A 80 -13.91 -2.16 -7.68
CA ILE A 80 -13.57 -3.58 -7.91
C ILE A 80 -13.85 -4.47 -6.69
N LEU A 81 -14.23 -3.88 -5.55
CA LEU A 81 -14.83 -4.56 -4.40
C LEU A 81 -16.29 -4.91 -4.67
#